data_AF-Q861W3-F1
#
_entry.id   AF-Q861W3-F1
#
_cell.length_a   1.000
_cell.length_b   1.000
_cell.length_c   1.000
_cell.angle_alpha   90.00
_cell.angle_beta   90.00
_cell.angle_gamma   90.00
#
_symmetry.space_group_name_H-M   'P 1'
#
loop_
_entity.id
_entity.type
_entity.pdbx_description
1 polymer ?
#
loop_
_entity_poly.entity_id
_entity_poly.type
_entity_poly.pdbx_seq_one_letter_code
_entity_poly.pdbx_strand_id
1 'polypeptide(L)'
;KESWAMKFQRQHMDPDGYPTNSSYCNLMMRRRKMTEGRCKPINTFVHEPLVDVQAICLQGNITCKNGQSNCHKSSSSMNITDCRLTNGSKYPNCVYRTSQKERQIIVACEGNPYV
;
A
#
# COMPACT_ATOMS: atom_id res chain seq x y z
N LYS A 1 -13.21 13.93 -9.17
CA LYS A 1 -12.49 12.78 -9.74
C LYS A 1 -11.25 12.54 -8.88
N GLU A 2 -11.00 11.32 -8.40
CA GLU A 2 -9.82 11.01 -7.56
C GLU A 2 -8.54 11.03 -8.41
N SER A 3 -7.47 11.69 -7.94
CA SER A 3 -6.16 11.69 -8.60
C SER A 3 -5.37 10.41 -8.28
N TRP A 4 -4.31 10.12 -9.04
CA TRP A 4 -3.43 8.96 -8.76
C TRP A 4 -2.78 9.05 -7.38
N ALA A 5 -2.33 10.24 -6.98
CA ALA A 5 -1.76 10.48 -5.65
C ALA A 5 -2.79 10.26 -4.53
N MET A 6 -4.01 10.81 -4.66
CA MET A 6 -5.09 10.58 -3.70
C MET A 6 -5.43 9.09 -3.58
N LYS A 7 -5.48 8.39 -4.72
CA LYS A 7 -5.72 6.94 -4.76
C LYS A 7 -4.61 6.15 -4.08
N PHE A 8 -3.34 6.53 -4.29
CA PHE A 8 -2.21 5.92 -3.60
C PHE A 8 -2.34 6.08 -2.09
N GLN A 9 -2.55 7.32 -1.61
CA GLN A 9 -2.72 7.60 -0.18
C GLN A 9 -3.86 6.79 0.43
N ARG A 10 -5.03 6.78 -0.22
CA ARG A 10 -6.19 5.99 0.25
C ARG A 10 -5.87 4.50 0.33
N GLN A 11 -5.19 3.94 -0.67
CA GLN A 11 -4.97 2.49 -0.74
C GLN A 11 -3.75 2.01 0.06
N HIS A 12 -2.76 2.86 0.30
CA HIS A 12 -1.44 2.41 0.75
C HIS A 12 -0.91 3.12 2.00
N MET A 13 -1.43 4.29 2.39
CA MET A 13 -0.90 5.01 3.55
C MET A 13 -1.76 4.78 4.80
N ASP A 14 -1.14 4.44 5.93
CA ASP A 14 -1.78 4.39 7.25
C ASP A 14 -0.75 4.77 8.34
N PRO A 15 -0.27 6.04 8.33
CA PRO A 15 0.82 6.51 9.20
C PRO A 15 0.51 6.35 10.69
N ASP A 16 -0.75 6.57 11.08
CA ASP A 16 -1.22 6.47 12.47
C ASP A 16 -1.73 5.05 12.81
N GLY A 17 -1.52 4.10 11.92
CA GLY A 17 -1.98 2.73 12.04
C GLY A 17 -1.14 1.92 13.00
N TYR A 18 -1.77 1.35 14.02
CA TYR A 18 -1.16 0.31 14.87
C TYR A 18 -1.80 -1.04 14.52
N PRO A 19 -1.22 -1.82 13.59
CA PRO A 19 -1.85 -3.02 13.03
C PRO A 19 -1.86 -4.21 14.00
N THR A 20 -2.00 -4.03 15.32
CA THR A 20 -1.82 -5.07 16.35
C THR A 20 -2.82 -6.23 16.29
N ASN A 21 -3.85 -6.14 15.44
CA ASN A 21 -4.95 -7.10 15.37
C ASN A 21 -4.98 -7.83 14.02
N SER A 22 -5.21 -9.15 14.06
CA SER A 22 -5.40 -10.00 12.87
C SER A 22 -6.54 -9.53 11.95
N SER A 23 -7.51 -8.78 12.50
CA SER A 23 -8.63 -8.17 11.76
C SER A 23 -8.30 -6.88 11.01
N TYR A 24 -7.10 -6.31 11.17
CA TYR A 24 -6.70 -5.04 10.57
C TYR A 24 -6.99 -4.98 9.06
N CYS A 25 -6.57 -5.99 8.30
CA CYS A 25 -6.80 -5.99 6.85
C CYS A 25 -8.28 -6.06 6.48
N ASN A 26 -9.11 -6.82 7.20
CA ASN A 26 -10.56 -6.87 6.94
C ASN A 26 -11.19 -5.49 7.11
N LEU A 27 -10.79 -4.78 8.16
CA LEU A 27 -11.27 -3.44 8.45
C LEU A 27 -10.77 -2.43 7.42
N MET A 28 -9.47 -2.39 7.18
CA MET A 28 -8.85 -1.35 6.36
C MET A 28 -9.14 -1.53 4.87
N MET A 29 -9.18 -2.76 4.36
CA MET A 29 -9.58 -2.99 2.97
C MET A 29 -11.01 -2.50 2.71
N ARG A 30 -11.92 -2.64 3.67
CA ARG A 30 -13.29 -2.12 3.60
C ARG A 30 -13.31 -0.59 3.73
N ARG A 31 -12.72 -0.04 4.80
CA ARG A 31 -12.69 1.42 5.07
C ARG A 31 -12.07 2.21 3.93
N ARG A 32 -11.06 1.64 3.27
CA ARG A 32 -10.37 2.26 2.13
C ARG A 32 -11.01 1.94 0.78
N LYS A 33 -12.24 1.39 0.76
CA LYS A 33 -13.03 1.14 -0.46
C LYS A 33 -12.31 0.21 -1.46
N MET A 34 -11.61 -0.80 -0.97
CA MET A 34 -10.95 -1.83 -1.79
C MET A 34 -11.73 -3.15 -1.85
N THR A 35 -12.92 -3.18 -1.25
CA THR A 35 -13.87 -4.31 -1.28
C THR A 35 -15.19 -3.95 -1.96
N GLU A 36 -15.30 -2.76 -2.57
CA GLU A 36 -16.50 -2.33 -3.30
C GLU A 36 -16.54 -3.00 -4.69
N GLY A 37 -17.63 -3.71 -5.01
CA GLY A 37 -17.82 -4.45 -6.25
C GLY A 37 -16.97 -5.72 -6.43
N ARG A 38 -15.77 -5.79 -5.82
CA ARG A 38 -14.90 -6.97 -5.80
C ARG A 38 -13.92 -6.92 -4.63
N CYS A 39 -13.38 -8.07 -4.24
CA CYS A 39 -12.28 -8.14 -3.29
C CYS A 39 -10.94 -7.88 -3.99
N LYS A 40 -10.23 -6.78 -3.69
CA LYS A 40 -8.85 -6.59 -4.18
C LYS A 40 -7.97 -7.70 -3.59
N PRO A 41 -7.25 -8.53 -4.39
CA PRO A 41 -6.58 -9.73 -3.88
C PRO A 41 -5.39 -9.46 -2.95
N ILE A 42 -4.60 -8.43 -3.24
CA ILE A 42 -3.39 -8.07 -2.50
C ILE A 42 -3.33 -6.56 -2.32
N ASN A 43 -2.96 -6.13 -1.13
CA ASN A 43 -2.65 -4.74 -0.83
C ASN A 43 -1.56 -4.66 0.24
N THR A 44 -0.82 -3.54 0.29
CA THR A 44 0.13 -3.25 1.36
C THR A 44 -0.20 -1.86 1.91
N PHE A 45 -0.27 -1.75 3.22
CA PHE A 45 -0.32 -0.47 3.95
C PHE A 45 1.08 -0.14 4.49
N VAL A 46 1.45 1.13 4.46
CA VAL A 46 2.71 1.68 4.96
C VAL A 46 2.41 2.53 6.19
N HIS A 47 3.13 2.26 7.27
CA HIS A 47 2.97 2.86 8.59
C HIS A 47 4.09 3.86 8.87
N GLU A 48 4.34 4.72 7.89
CA GLU A 48 5.35 5.77 7.94
C GLU A 48 4.71 7.11 7.58
N PRO A 49 5.29 8.24 8.03
CA PRO A 49 4.87 9.57 7.59
C PRO A 49 4.81 9.67 6.05
N LEU A 50 3.80 10.38 5.54
CA LEU A 50 3.63 10.55 4.09
C LEU A 50 4.87 11.15 3.42
N VAL A 51 5.52 12.10 4.09
CA VAL A 51 6.74 12.77 3.61
C VAL A 51 7.88 11.78 3.38
N ASP A 52 8.02 10.76 4.23
CA ASP A 52 9.08 9.76 4.11
C ASP A 52 8.81 8.81 2.95
N VAL A 53 7.54 8.45 2.72
CA VAL A 53 7.14 7.65 1.56
C VAL A 53 7.28 8.43 0.25
N GLN A 54 6.98 9.74 0.25
CA GLN A 54 7.19 10.61 -0.91
C GLN A 54 8.68 10.79 -1.23
N ALA A 55 9.53 10.88 -0.21
CA ALA A 55 10.97 11.01 -0.39
C ALA A 55 11.60 9.80 -1.12
N ILE A 56 10.94 8.64 -1.14
CA ILE A 56 11.41 7.48 -1.92
C ILE A 56 11.54 7.82 -3.40
N CYS A 57 10.70 8.70 -3.94
CA CYS A 57 10.77 9.13 -5.35
C CYS A 57 12.09 9.83 -5.73
N LEU A 58 12.91 10.23 -4.76
CA LEU A 58 14.24 10.78 -4.97
C LEU A 58 15.38 9.79 -4.67
N GLN A 59 15.04 8.54 -4.33
CA GLN A 59 15.99 7.49 -3.96
C GLN A 59 16.26 6.55 -5.15
N GLY A 60 16.80 5.35 -4.89
CA GLY A 60 17.32 4.44 -5.91
C GLY A 60 16.30 4.09 -6.99
N ASN A 61 16.55 4.53 -8.23
CA ASN A 61 15.74 4.20 -9.40
C ASN A 61 15.95 2.73 -9.79
N ILE A 62 14.85 2.03 -10.03
CA ILE A 62 14.84 0.64 -10.51
C ILE A 62 13.77 0.46 -11.59
N THR A 63 13.94 -0.56 -12.42
CA THR A 63 12.89 -0.98 -13.36
C THR A 63 11.71 -1.60 -12.60
N CYS A 64 10.51 -1.07 -12.84
CA CYS A 64 9.26 -1.61 -12.35
C CYS A 64 9.00 -3.03 -12.86
N LYS A 65 8.14 -3.79 -12.16
CA LYS A 65 7.71 -5.13 -12.59
C LYS A 65 7.00 -5.15 -13.94
N ASN A 66 6.44 -4.02 -14.38
CA ASN A 66 5.79 -3.84 -15.68
C ASN A 66 6.74 -3.29 -16.76
N GLY A 67 8.05 -3.15 -16.48
CA GLY A 67 9.05 -2.65 -17.41
C GLY A 67 9.26 -1.14 -17.44
N GLN A 68 8.44 -0.35 -16.74
CA GLN A 68 8.62 1.10 -16.66
C GLN A 68 9.85 1.49 -15.80
N SER A 69 10.45 2.65 -16.04
CA SER A 69 11.65 3.14 -15.36
C SER A 69 11.36 4.18 -14.26
N ASN A 70 10.11 4.29 -13.80
CA ASN A 70 9.68 5.25 -12.79
C ASN A 70 9.46 4.62 -11.41
N CYS A 71 10.03 3.44 -11.16
CA CYS A 71 10.00 2.84 -9.83
C CYS A 71 11.22 3.23 -9.02
N HIS A 72 10.99 3.48 -7.73
CA HIS A 72 12.04 3.80 -6.78
C HIS A 72 11.95 2.87 -5.59
N LYS A 73 13.12 2.43 -5.11
CA LYS A 73 13.26 1.57 -3.95
C LYS A 73 13.70 2.40 -2.74
N SER A 74 13.04 2.19 -1.60
CA SER A 74 13.43 2.85 -0.36
C SER A 74 14.85 2.43 0.08
N SER A 75 15.61 3.37 0.62
CA SER A 75 16.94 3.13 1.18
C SER A 75 16.86 2.37 2.50
N SER A 76 15.92 2.74 3.37
CA SER A 76 15.59 2.05 4.62
C SER A 76 14.42 1.09 4.47
N SER A 77 14.34 0.14 5.40
CA SER A 77 13.11 -0.63 5.60
C SER A 77 12.03 0.24 6.24
N MET A 78 10.78 -0.07 5.94
CA MET A 78 9.60 0.62 6.46
C MET A 78 8.64 -0.38 7.08
N ASN A 79 7.91 0.07 8.10
CA ASN A 79 6.85 -0.70 8.73
C ASN A 79 5.66 -0.81 7.79
N ILE A 80 5.25 -2.04 7.49
CA ILE A 80 4.16 -2.31 6.56
C ILE A 80 3.24 -3.41 7.06
N THR A 81 2.02 -3.41 6.53
CA THR A 81 1.09 -4.52 6.65
C THR A 81 0.68 -5.03 5.27
N ASP A 82 1.04 -6.28 4.97
CA ASP A 82 0.56 -7.00 3.80
C ASP A 82 -0.85 -7.58 4.09
N CYS A 83 -1.80 -7.24 3.23
CA CYS A 83 -3.15 -7.78 3.19
C CYS A 83 -3.30 -8.71 2.00
N ARG A 84 -3.56 -9.99 2.25
CA ARG A 84 -3.77 -11.01 1.22
C ARG A 84 -5.13 -11.67 1.39
N LEU A 85 -5.93 -11.67 0.33
CA LEU A 85 -7.23 -12.34 0.31
C LEU A 85 -7.05 -13.82 0.66
N THR A 86 -7.87 -14.35 1.56
CA THR A 86 -7.79 -15.76 1.95
C THR A 86 -8.42 -16.65 0.90
N ASN A 87 -7.97 -17.91 0.83
CA ASN A 87 -8.63 -18.92 0.00
C ASN A 87 -10.09 -19.07 0.44
N GLY A 88 -11.01 -19.18 -0.52
CA GLY A 88 -12.45 -19.28 -0.27
C GLY A 88 -13.17 -17.96 0.02
N SER A 89 -12.45 -16.84 0.20
CA SER A 89 -13.07 -15.53 0.33
C SER A 89 -13.74 -15.10 -0.98
N LYS A 90 -15.00 -14.64 -0.90
CA LYS A 90 -15.80 -14.22 -2.07
C LYS A 90 -16.59 -12.96 -1.77
N TYR A 91 -16.69 -12.06 -2.75
CA TYR A 91 -17.56 -10.88 -2.66
C TYR A 91 -19.02 -11.30 -2.39
N PRO A 92 -19.75 -10.63 -1.48
CA PRO A 92 -19.40 -9.39 -0.77
C PRO A 92 -18.59 -9.56 0.53
N ASN A 93 -18.33 -10.80 0.96
CA ASN A 93 -17.66 -11.10 2.22
C ASN A 93 -16.15 -11.34 2.02
N CYS A 94 -15.40 -10.25 1.85
CA CYS A 94 -13.96 -10.31 1.67
C CYS A 94 -13.22 -10.54 3.00
N VAL A 95 -12.44 -11.62 3.08
CA VAL A 95 -11.62 -12.00 4.23
C VAL A 95 -10.14 -11.99 3.85
N TYR A 96 -9.32 -11.39 4.69
CA TYR A 96 -7.91 -11.12 4.46
C TYR A 96 -7.04 -11.66 5.59
N ARG A 97 -5.91 -12.24 5.20
CA ARG A 97 -4.78 -12.50 6.09
C ARG A 97 -3.99 -11.20 6.25
N THR A 98 -3.80 -10.80 7.51
CA THR A 98 -2.93 -9.69 7.92
C THR A 98 -1.52 -10.22 8.17
N SER A 99 -0.49 -9.53 7.67
CA SER A 99 0.91 -9.85 7.95
C SER A 99 1.74 -8.58 8.06
N GLN A 100 2.14 -8.25 9.29
CA GLN A 100 3.08 -7.18 9.57
C GLN A 100 4.50 -7.58 9.16
N LYS A 101 5.24 -6.63 8.59
CA LYS A 101 6.62 -6.81 8.18
C LYS A 101 7.36 -5.48 8.24
N GLU A 102 8.66 -5.57 8.35
CA GLU A 102 9.57 -4.46 8.12
C GLU A 102 10.41 -4.80 6.88
N ARG A 103 10.31 -4.01 5.81
CA ARG A 103 11.10 -4.23 4.58
C ARG A 103 11.22 -2.97 3.75
N GLN A 104 12.21 -2.94 2.85
CA GLN A 104 12.27 -1.94 1.79
C GLN A 104 11.05 -2.08 0.87
N ILE A 105 10.48 -0.94 0.49
CA ILE A 105 9.34 -0.88 -0.44
C ILE A 105 9.76 -0.31 -1.79
N ILE A 106 8.93 -0.57 -2.79
CA ILE A 106 9.10 -0.05 -4.15
C ILE A 106 7.81 0.67 -4.51
N VAL A 107 7.93 1.93 -4.93
CA VAL A 107 6.81 2.76 -5.37
C VAL A 107 7.06 3.26 -6.79
N ALA A 108 5.99 3.37 -7.58
CA ALA A 108 6.06 4.06 -8.87
C ALA A 108 5.74 5.55 -8.65
N CYS A 109 6.57 6.43 -9.18
CA CYS A 109 6.45 7.87 -9.01
C CYS A 109 6.12 8.53 -10.34
N GLU A 110 5.21 9.50 -10.31
CA GLU A 110 4.87 10.34 -11.46
C GLU A 110 4.76 11.79 -10.97
N GLY A 111 5.25 12.74 -11.78
CA GLY A 111 5.32 14.15 -11.39
C GLY A 111 6.42 14.44 -10.37
N ASN A 112 6.36 15.61 -9.75
CA ASN A 112 7.31 16.04 -8.73
C ASN A 112 6.68 15.85 -7.34
N PRO A 113 7.31 15.09 -6.40
CA PRO A 113 6.73 14.82 -5.08
C PRO A 113 6.56 16.05 -4.19
N TYR A 114 7.14 17.21 -4.57
CA TYR A 114 7.07 18.48 -3.82
C TYR A 114 6.26 19.58 -4.53
N VAL A 115 5.58 19.26 -5.63
CA VAL A 115 4.81 20.24 -6.44
C VAL A 115 3.34 19.83 -6.52
#